data_AF-A0A6L7T834-F1
#
_entry.id   AF-A0A6L7T834-F1
#
_cell.length_a   1.000
_cell.length_b   1.000
_cell.length_c   1.000
_cell.angle_alpha   90.00
_cell.angle_beta   90.00
_cell.angle_gamma   90.00
#
_symmetry.space_group_name_H-M   'P 1'
#
loop_
_entity.id
_entity.type
_entity.pdbx_description
1 polymer ?
#
loop_
_entity_poly.entity_id
_entity_poly.type
_entity_poly.pdbx_seq_one_letter_code
_entity_poly.pdbx_strand_id
1 'polypeptide(L)'
;MTRIGIALVVAVLTAGGVRAEGLPSILSEEGQAFLVGLQAVEGDANPEPAPRAEARKGKSSKRAFLLSALVPGLGEWYAGSKKRGLFFFGAEAALVGMWVAWTGKGNDLEEEFRAVADEHWDPLNYLAWRGSTISNNSSITHALPCSSEVVEVYIPAMQQSGDADFGGCAPSQIQQYYELIGKYDQYVAGWDDLVRHSTGNAVAPTEVDSVENFHSERRLRYEDQRDESNRFLKRASTISGIILINHVISAIDAARVARARAAGADEASLRRRTRLALVMQPWVRGRVPMLVAYKPLD
;
A
#
# COMPACT_ATOMS: atom_id res chain seq x y z
N MET A 1 8.33 -11.01 -4.71
CA MET A 1 6.95 -10.57 -4.40
C MET A 1 6.43 -11.49 -3.33
N THR A 2 6.47 -11.02 -2.09
CA THR A 2 5.55 -11.52 -1.07
C THR A 2 4.14 -11.28 -1.62
N ARG A 3 3.46 -12.37 -1.99
CA ARG A 3 2.02 -12.36 -2.15
C ARG A 3 1.46 -11.91 -0.80
N ILE A 4 1.10 -10.63 -0.69
CA ILE A 4 0.24 -10.18 0.40
C ILE A 4 -1.14 -10.70 0.02
N GLY A 5 -1.33 -11.99 0.29
CA GLY A 5 -2.65 -12.59 0.32
C GLY A 5 -3.42 -11.85 1.40
N ILE A 6 -4.45 -11.11 0.98
CA ILE A 6 -5.46 -10.59 1.89
C ILE A 6 -6.18 -11.82 2.44
N ALA A 7 -5.66 -12.36 3.53
CA ALA A 7 -6.38 -13.33 4.34
C ALA A 7 -7.52 -12.56 5.01
N LEU A 8 -8.70 -12.65 4.41
CA LEU A 8 -9.95 -12.27 5.05
C LEU A 8 -10.19 -13.25 6.21
N VAL A 9 -9.65 -12.92 7.40
CA VAL A 9 -9.97 -13.66 8.62
C VAL A 9 -11.37 -13.25 9.04
N VAL A 10 -12.37 -13.96 8.53
CA VAL A 10 -13.71 -13.96 9.10
C VAL A 10 -13.63 -14.82 10.36
N ALA A 11 -13.44 -14.17 11.51
CA ALA A 11 -13.59 -14.82 12.80
C ALA A 11 -15.08 -15.11 13.02
N VAL A 12 -15.51 -16.32 12.67
CA VAL A 12 -16.78 -16.88 13.15
C VAL A 12 -16.54 -17.32 14.58
N LEU A 13 -16.90 -16.47 15.55
CA LEU A 13 -16.98 -16.87 16.95
C LEU A 13 -18.26 -17.68 17.15
N THR A 14 -18.14 -19.00 17.05
CA THR A 14 -19.11 -19.92 17.64
C THR A 14 -19.02 -19.80 19.16
N ALA A 15 -20.11 -19.38 19.79
CA ALA A 15 -20.24 -19.32 21.24
C ALA A 15 -20.18 -20.74 21.83
N GLY A 16 -19.00 -21.14 22.30
CA GLY A 16 -18.78 -22.33 23.12
C GLY A 16 -17.88 -21.95 24.27
N GLY A 17 -18.43 -21.85 25.47
CA GLY A 17 -17.73 -21.41 26.67
C GLY A 17 -16.62 -22.37 27.07
N VAL A 18 -15.38 -21.87 27.09
CA VAL A 18 -14.28 -22.46 27.86
C VAL A 18 -13.60 -21.31 28.60
N ARG A 19 -13.62 -21.40 29.92
CA ARG A 19 -13.04 -20.45 30.86
C ARG A 19 -11.53 -20.69 30.90
N ALA A 20 -10.73 -19.77 30.37
CA ALA A 20 -9.28 -19.79 30.50
C ALA A 20 -8.86 -18.68 31.47
N GLU A 21 -8.36 -19.08 32.63
CA GLU A 21 -7.71 -18.18 33.58
C GLU A 21 -6.30 -17.82 33.08
N GLY A 22 -5.95 -16.53 33.21
CA GLY A 22 -4.56 -16.08 33.38
C GLY A 22 -3.63 -16.13 32.16
N LEU A 23 -3.85 -15.26 31.17
CA LEU A 23 -2.77 -14.77 30.30
C LEU A 23 -2.74 -13.23 30.35
N PRO A 24 -1.57 -12.59 30.53
CA PRO A 24 -1.49 -11.14 30.53
C PRO A 24 -1.87 -10.61 29.15
N SER A 25 -2.90 -9.77 29.12
CA SER A 25 -3.41 -9.11 27.93
C SER A 25 -2.37 -8.18 27.32
N ILE A 26 -2.12 -8.34 26.02
CA ILE A 26 -1.23 -7.48 25.21
C ILE A 26 -1.88 -6.10 24.93
N LEU A 27 -3.16 -5.94 25.28
CA LEU A 27 -3.92 -4.73 25.03
C LEU A 27 -3.88 -3.82 26.25
N SER A 28 -3.69 -2.52 26.01
CA SER A 28 -3.85 -1.48 27.04
C SER A 28 -5.26 -1.54 27.65
N GLU A 29 -5.44 -1.03 28.87
CA GLU A 29 -6.74 -1.06 29.55
C GLU A 29 -7.84 -0.39 28.71
N GLU A 30 -7.50 0.62 27.92
CA GLU A 30 -8.42 1.27 26.95
C GLU A 30 -8.81 0.34 25.79
N GLY A 31 -7.87 -0.48 25.31
CA GLY A 31 -8.14 -1.49 24.27
C GLY A 31 -9.04 -2.63 24.79
N GLN A 32 -8.91 -2.98 26.07
CA GLN A 32 -9.80 -3.93 26.73
C GLN A 32 -11.19 -3.32 26.94
N ALA A 33 -11.28 -2.06 27.37
CA ALA A 33 -12.55 -1.34 27.51
C ALA A 33 -13.29 -1.17 26.17
N PHE A 34 -12.55 -1.00 25.06
CA PHE A 34 -13.12 -0.96 23.71
C PHE A 34 -13.74 -2.31 23.30
N LEU A 35 -13.06 -3.43 23.58
CA LEU A 35 -13.58 -4.77 23.30
C LEU A 35 -14.77 -5.13 24.20
N VAL A 36 -14.71 -4.76 25.49
CA VAL A 36 -15.84 -4.90 26.43
C VAL A 36 -17.02 -4.02 26.01
N GLY A 37 -16.76 -2.82 25.47
CA GLY A 37 -17.79 -1.95 24.90
C GLY A 37 -18.46 -2.50 23.64
N LEU A 38 -17.77 -3.36 22.88
CA LEU A 38 -18.36 -4.17 21.80
C LEU A 38 -19.20 -5.34 22.36
N GLN A 39 -18.77 -5.96 23.45
CA GLN A 39 -19.47 -7.08 24.10
C GLN A 39 -20.70 -6.64 24.94
N ALA A 40 -20.68 -5.44 25.51
CA ALA A 40 -21.81 -4.85 26.23
C ALA A 40 -23.04 -4.56 25.33
N VAL A 41 -22.93 -4.80 24.03
CA VAL A 41 -24.06 -4.78 23.09
C VAL A 41 -24.98 -6.00 23.27
N GLU A 42 -24.62 -6.98 24.11
CA GLU A 42 -25.36 -8.24 24.26
C GLU A 42 -25.74 -8.63 25.71
N GLY A 43 -25.62 -7.71 26.69
CA GLY A 43 -25.94 -7.98 28.10
C GLY A 43 -27.00 -7.05 28.68
N ASP A 44 -28.11 -7.63 29.13
CA ASP A 44 -29.25 -7.01 29.81
C ASP A 44 -28.88 -5.92 30.83
N ALA A 45 -29.25 -4.68 30.53
CA ALA A 45 -29.51 -3.67 31.55
C ALA A 45 -30.89 -3.08 31.25
N ASN A 46 -31.88 -3.48 32.03
CA ASN A 46 -33.27 -3.08 31.89
C ASN A 46 -33.44 -1.65 32.43
N PRO A 47 -33.57 -0.60 31.58
CA PRO A 47 -33.85 0.74 32.06
C PRO A 47 -35.36 0.90 32.25
N GLU A 48 -35.72 1.58 33.34
CA GLU A 48 -37.09 1.96 33.68
C GLU A 48 -37.85 2.56 32.47
N PRO A 49 -39.12 2.17 32.20
CA PRO A 49 -39.75 2.47 30.94
C PRO A 49 -40.19 3.94 30.88
N ALA A 50 -39.37 4.78 30.25
CA ALA A 50 -39.86 6.02 29.65
C ALA A 50 -40.98 5.68 28.64
N PRO A 51 -41.98 6.56 28.44
CA PRO A 51 -43.09 6.29 27.55
C PRO A 51 -42.54 5.91 26.18
N ARG A 52 -42.80 4.67 25.74
CA ARG A 52 -42.38 4.18 24.42
C ARG A 52 -43.11 5.02 23.38
N ALA A 53 -42.47 6.09 22.92
CA ALA A 53 -42.75 6.67 21.63
C ALA A 53 -42.71 5.50 20.64
N GLU A 54 -43.83 5.26 19.95
CA GLU A 54 -43.96 4.17 18.99
C GLU A 54 -42.70 4.09 18.14
N ALA A 55 -42.01 2.96 18.17
CA ALA A 55 -40.80 2.74 17.41
C ALA A 55 -41.13 2.94 15.93
N ARG A 56 -40.91 4.16 15.42
CA ARG A 56 -41.05 4.47 14.00
C ARG A 56 -40.26 3.42 13.26
N LYS A 57 -40.84 2.82 12.22
CA LYS A 57 -40.22 1.78 11.39
C LYS A 57 -38.93 2.33 10.75
N GLY A 58 -37.84 2.30 11.51
CA GLY A 58 -36.57 2.91 11.19
C GLY A 58 -35.81 2.09 10.17
N LYS A 59 -34.90 2.74 9.45
CA LYS A 59 -34.05 2.07 8.47
C LYS A 59 -33.05 1.15 9.16
N SER A 60 -32.69 0.04 8.51
CA SER A 60 -31.84 -0.98 9.12
C SER A 60 -30.39 -0.52 9.26
N SER A 61 -29.87 -0.49 10.48
CA SER A 61 -28.45 -0.16 10.74
C SER A 61 -27.48 -1.13 10.08
N LYS A 62 -27.81 -2.43 10.03
CA LYS A 62 -26.96 -3.44 9.36
C LYS A 62 -26.88 -3.17 7.85
N ARG A 63 -28.00 -2.81 7.22
CA ARG A 63 -28.00 -2.44 5.79
C ARG A 63 -27.24 -1.15 5.55
N ALA A 64 -27.43 -0.14 6.40
CA ALA A 64 -26.69 1.12 6.31
C ALA A 64 -25.17 0.88 6.41
N PHE A 65 -24.74 0.08 7.38
CA PHE A 65 -23.34 -0.32 7.52
C PHE A 65 -22.78 -0.94 6.24
N LEU A 66 -23.44 -1.99 5.72
CA LEU A 66 -22.94 -2.72 4.55
C LEU A 66 -22.90 -1.85 3.29
N LEU A 67 -23.90 -0.97 3.11
CA LEU A 67 -23.91 -0.04 1.98
C LEU A 67 -22.70 0.89 2.00
N SER A 68 -22.37 1.48 3.16
CA SER A 68 -21.20 2.37 3.29
C SER A 68 -19.86 1.64 3.35
N ALA A 69 -19.84 0.37 3.78
CA ALA A 69 -18.66 -0.46 3.69
C ALA A 69 -18.30 -0.79 2.23
N LEU A 70 -19.30 -0.92 1.35
CA LEU A 70 -19.10 -1.12 -0.08
C LEU A 70 -18.76 0.18 -0.81
N VAL A 71 -19.54 1.23 -0.56
CA VAL A 71 -19.33 2.55 -1.17
C VAL A 71 -19.57 3.61 -0.09
N PRO A 72 -18.50 4.28 0.39
CA PRO A 72 -18.60 5.30 1.40
C PRO A 72 -19.68 6.34 1.06
N GLY A 73 -20.54 6.62 2.03
CA GLY A 73 -21.65 7.57 1.90
C GLY A 73 -23.00 6.95 1.50
N LEU A 74 -23.05 5.76 0.91
CA LEU A 74 -24.33 5.15 0.49
C LEU A 74 -25.23 4.78 1.66
N GLY A 75 -24.66 4.30 2.76
CA GLY A 75 -25.36 3.94 3.98
C GLY A 75 -25.91 5.15 4.74
N GLU A 76 -25.20 6.27 4.77
CA GLU A 76 -25.66 7.53 5.33
C GLU A 76 -26.79 8.11 4.49
N TRP A 77 -26.66 8.05 3.15
CA TRP A 77 -27.74 8.43 2.25
C TRP A 77 -28.95 7.51 2.45
N TYR A 78 -28.74 6.20 2.53
CA TYR A 78 -29.78 5.24 2.87
C TYR A 78 -30.42 5.60 4.19
N ALA A 79 -29.68 5.87 5.27
CA ALA A 79 -30.20 6.32 6.56
C ALA A 79 -30.90 7.70 6.48
N GLY A 80 -30.69 8.44 5.41
CA GLY A 80 -31.33 9.71 5.06
C GLY A 80 -30.53 10.95 5.42
N SER A 81 -29.27 10.81 5.84
CA SER A 81 -28.37 11.93 6.11
C SER A 81 -27.54 12.26 4.86
N LYS A 82 -28.19 12.92 3.89
CA LYS A 82 -27.61 13.18 2.56
C LYS A 82 -26.30 13.99 2.61
N LYS A 83 -26.18 14.94 3.53
CA LYS A 83 -24.97 15.77 3.67
C LYS A 83 -23.75 14.94 4.09
N ARG A 84 -23.96 13.96 4.98
CA ARG A 84 -22.91 13.05 5.43
C ARG A 84 -22.56 12.06 4.32
N GLY A 85 -23.58 11.53 3.64
CA GLY A 85 -23.38 10.69 2.46
C GLY A 85 -22.54 11.39 1.38
N LEU A 86 -22.86 12.64 1.06
CA LEU A 86 -22.10 13.43 0.10
C LEU A 86 -20.66 13.69 0.55
N PHE A 87 -20.42 13.91 1.85
CA PHE A 87 -19.07 14.09 2.40
C PHE A 87 -18.21 12.85 2.20
N PHE A 88 -18.68 11.67 2.64
CA PHE A 88 -17.91 10.42 2.52
C PHE A 88 -17.70 10.01 1.07
N PHE A 89 -18.73 10.15 0.23
CA PHE A 89 -18.62 9.86 -1.18
C PHE A 89 -17.68 10.84 -1.90
N GLY A 90 -17.76 12.14 -1.57
CA GLY A 90 -16.87 13.16 -2.14
C GLY A 90 -15.40 12.96 -1.73
N ALA A 91 -15.16 12.59 -0.47
CA ALA A 91 -13.83 12.22 0.01
C ALA A 91 -13.31 10.98 -0.72
N GLU A 92 -14.15 9.95 -0.88
CA GLU A 92 -13.80 8.73 -1.62
C GLU A 92 -13.42 9.04 -3.07
N ALA A 93 -14.25 9.81 -3.79
CA ALA A 93 -13.97 10.18 -5.17
C ALA A 93 -12.66 10.95 -5.32
N ALA A 94 -12.36 11.87 -4.38
CA ALA A 94 -11.10 12.61 -4.38
C ALA A 94 -9.89 11.69 -4.13
N LEU A 95 -9.99 10.78 -3.15
CA LEU A 95 -8.93 9.84 -2.81
C LEU A 95 -8.68 8.85 -3.96
N VAL A 96 -9.73 8.28 -4.55
CA VAL A 96 -9.62 7.40 -5.72
C VAL A 96 -9.01 8.15 -6.89
N GLY A 97 -9.41 9.40 -7.14
CA GLY A 97 -8.80 10.24 -8.17
C GLY A 97 -7.29 10.45 -7.97
N MET A 98 -6.86 10.73 -6.73
CA MET A 98 -5.43 10.82 -6.39
C MET A 98 -4.70 9.49 -6.56
N TRP A 99 -5.33 8.38 -6.15
CA TRP A 99 -4.78 7.05 -6.29
C TRP A 99 -4.54 6.69 -7.76
N VAL A 100 -5.54 6.90 -8.63
CA VAL A 100 -5.43 6.67 -10.08
C VAL A 100 -4.31 7.52 -10.68
N ALA A 101 -4.29 8.82 -10.38
CA ALA A 101 -3.29 9.75 -10.93
C ALA A 101 -1.86 9.37 -10.55
N TRP A 102 -1.61 9.01 -9.28
CA TRP A 102 -0.27 8.63 -8.83
C TRP A 102 0.12 7.22 -9.24
N THR A 103 -0.83 6.28 -9.35
CA THR A 103 -0.55 4.95 -9.87
C THR A 103 -0.18 5.02 -11.35
N GLY A 104 -0.95 5.78 -12.14
CA GLY A 104 -0.65 6.04 -13.54
C GLY A 104 0.75 6.62 -13.72
N LYS A 105 1.04 7.75 -13.07
CA LYS A 105 2.37 8.37 -13.18
C LYS A 105 3.52 7.46 -12.71
N GLY A 106 3.29 6.65 -11.67
CA GLY A 106 4.29 5.69 -11.21
C GLY A 106 4.58 4.59 -12.25
N ASN A 107 3.52 4.07 -12.89
CA ASN A 107 3.63 3.04 -13.92
C ASN A 107 4.23 3.60 -15.22
N ASP A 108 3.85 4.81 -15.64
CA ASP A 108 4.40 5.46 -16.84
C ASP A 108 5.93 5.64 -16.70
N LEU A 109 6.39 6.13 -15.54
CA LEU A 109 7.82 6.23 -15.23
C LEU A 109 8.50 4.86 -15.14
N GLU A 110 7.78 3.82 -14.70
CA GLU A 110 8.29 2.45 -14.66
C GLU A 110 8.54 1.89 -16.05
N GLU A 111 7.62 2.13 -16.99
CA GLU A 111 7.78 1.77 -18.38
C GLU A 111 8.96 2.54 -19.01
N GLU A 112 9.06 3.85 -18.77
CA GLU A 112 10.13 4.69 -19.29
C GLU A 112 11.52 4.23 -18.85
N PHE A 113 11.75 4.04 -17.54
CA PHE A 113 13.09 3.63 -17.09
C PHE A 113 13.41 2.21 -17.57
N ARG A 114 12.42 1.31 -17.65
CA ARG A 114 12.65 -0.07 -18.16
C ARG A 114 13.08 -0.05 -19.61
N ALA A 115 12.44 0.76 -20.44
CA ALA A 115 12.84 0.93 -21.83
C ALA A 115 14.29 1.44 -21.95
N VAL A 116 14.71 2.39 -21.08
CA VAL A 116 16.11 2.85 -21.03
C VAL A 116 17.07 1.71 -20.66
N ALA A 117 16.69 0.83 -19.73
CA ALA A 117 17.51 -0.33 -19.40
C ALA A 117 17.55 -1.35 -20.55
N ASP A 118 16.42 -1.65 -21.17
CA ASP A 118 16.36 -2.60 -22.29
C ASP A 118 17.18 -2.11 -23.50
N GLU A 119 17.23 -0.79 -23.72
CA GLU A 119 18.04 -0.20 -24.81
C GLU A 119 19.54 -0.15 -24.50
N HIS A 120 19.92 0.11 -23.24
CA HIS A 120 21.30 0.54 -22.91
C HIS A 120 22.03 -0.31 -21.87
N TRP A 121 21.36 -1.31 -21.30
CA TRP A 121 21.96 -2.27 -20.39
C TRP A 121 22.00 -3.64 -21.06
N ASP A 122 23.21 -4.12 -21.37
CA ASP A 122 23.42 -5.40 -22.02
C ASP A 122 23.80 -6.49 -20.99
N PRO A 123 22.94 -7.51 -20.80
CA PRO A 123 23.27 -8.65 -19.94
C PRO A 123 24.53 -9.39 -20.37
N LEU A 124 24.87 -9.42 -21.66
CA LEU A 124 26.08 -10.08 -22.16
C LEU A 124 27.34 -9.37 -21.70
N ASN A 125 27.36 -8.04 -21.70
CA ASN A 125 28.46 -7.25 -21.14
C ASN A 125 28.67 -7.57 -19.65
N TYR A 126 27.57 -7.64 -18.89
CA TYR A 126 27.61 -8.02 -17.49
C TYR A 126 28.14 -9.45 -17.29
N LEU A 127 27.65 -10.42 -18.06
CA LEU A 127 28.07 -11.82 -17.98
C LEU A 127 29.54 -12.01 -18.40
N ALA A 128 30.00 -11.28 -19.41
CA ALA A 128 31.40 -11.28 -19.84
C ALA A 128 32.33 -10.73 -18.76
N TRP A 129 31.97 -9.58 -18.15
CA TRP A 129 32.70 -9.05 -17.00
C TRP A 129 32.71 -10.04 -15.84
N ARG A 130 31.55 -10.60 -15.50
CA ARG A 130 31.37 -11.56 -14.41
C ARG A 130 32.18 -12.84 -14.57
N GLY A 131 32.39 -13.29 -15.81
CA GLY A 131 33.24 -14.44 -16.14
C GLY A 131 34.73 -14.14 -16.15
N SER A 132 35.15 -12.88 -16.04
CA SER A 132 36.55 -12.46 -16.10
C SER A 132 37.32 -12.78 -14.81
N THR A 133 38.65 -12.88 -14.91
CA THR A 133 39.55 -13.04 -13.75
C THR A 133 39.48 -11.86 -12.77
N ILE A 134 39.09 -10.68 -13.25
CA ILE A 134 38.91 -9.47 -12.45
C ILE A 134 37.71 -9.65 -11.51
N SER A 135 36.58 -10.15 -12.03
CA SER A 135 35.37 -10.38 -11.24
C SER A 135 35.49 -11.59 -10.30
N ASN A 136 36.20 -12.64 -10.69
CA ASN A 136 36.41 -13.86 -9.87
C ASN A 136 37.17 -13.62 -8.56
N ASN A 137 37.96 -12.55 -8.48
CA ASN A 137 38.67 -12.15 -7.25
C ASN A 137 37.93 -11.06 -6.45
N SER A 138 36.70 -10.72 -6.88
CA SER A 138 35.91 -9.64 -6.31
C SER A 138 34.78 -10.21 -5.46
N SER A 139 34.63 -9.77 -4.21
CA SER A 139 33.52 -10.14 -3.31
C SER A 139 32.17 -9.53 -3.71
N ILE A 140 32.03 -9.14 -4.98
CA ILE A 140 31.09 -8.16 -5.50
C ILE A 140 30.15 -8.82 -6.55
N THR A 141 30.37 -10.08 -6.91
CA THR A 141 29.58 -10.75 -7.96
C THR A 141 28.18 -11.17 -7.48
N HIS A 142 27.14 -10.74 -8.18
CA HIS A 142 25.73 -11.04 -7.85
C HIS A 142 25.03 -11.71 -9.03
N ALA A 143 24.21 -12.73 -8.77
CA ALA A 143 23.52 -13.43 -9.85
C ALA A 143 22.41 -12.56 -10.42
N LEU A 144 22.28 -12.57 -11.75
CA LEU A 144 21.12 -11.95 -12.38
C LEU A 144 19.85 -12.64 -11.88
N PRO A 145 18.83 -11.89 -11.43
CA PRO A 145 17.53 -12.46 -11.11
C PRO A 145 16.99 -13.21 -12.32
N CYS A 146 16.43 -14.41 -12.09
CA CYS A 146 15.93 -15.24 -13.17
C CYS A 146 16.97 -15.60 -14.25
N SER A 147 18.23 -15.81 -13.85
CA SER A 147 19.36 -15.94 -14.78
C SER A 147 19.19 -16.97 -15.90
N SER A 148 18.50 -18.09 -15.67
CA SER A 148 18.27 -19.09 -16.73
C SER A 148 17.43 -18.52 -17.86
N GLU A 149 16.28 -17.92 -17.54
CA GLU A 149 15.40 -17.30 -18.53
C GLU A 149 16.04 -16.05 -19.15
N VAL A 150 16.85 -15.29 -18.39
CA VAL A 150 17.57 -14.15 -18.96
C VAL A 150 18.50 -14.62 -20.08
N VAL A 151 19.22 -15.73 -19.87
CA VAL A 151 20.14 -16.28 -20.87
C VAL A 151 19.43 -16.99 -22.00
N GLU A 152 18.41 -17.80 -21.70
CA GLU A 152 17.74 -18.68 -22.66
C GLU A 152 16.62 -17.99 -23.45
N VAL A 153 16.03 -16.92 -22.92
CA VAL A 153 14.85 -16.25 -23.51
C VAL A 153 15.09 -14.75 -23.74
N TYR A 154 15.42 -14.00 -22.69
CA TYR A 154 15.53 -12.54 -22.78
C TYR A 154 16.59 -12.08 -23.77
N ILE A 155 17.82 -12.60 -23.66
CA ILE A 155 18.91 -12.21 -24.57
C ILE A 155 18.55 -12.56 -26.03
N PRO A 156 18.11 -13.78 -26.37
CA PRO A 156 17.65 -14.09 -27.72
C PRO A 156 16.49 -13.20 -28.22
N ALA A 157 15.52 -12.87 -27.35
CA ALA A 157 14.39 -12.02 -27.71
C ALA A 157 14.83 -10.59 -28.04
N MET A 158 15.64 -9.99 -27.15
CA MET A 158 16.23 -8.67 -27.36
C MET A 158 17.07 -8.60 -28.65
N GLN A 159 17.84 -9.64 -28.97
CA GLN A 159 18.64 -9.69 -30.21
C GLN A 159 17.81 -9.87 -31.49
N GLN A 160 16.65 -10.53 -31.41
CA GLN A 160 15.83 -10.86 -32.58
C GLN A 160 14.76 -9.82 -32.88
N SER A 161 14.06 -9.32 -31.86
CA SER A 161 12.97 -8.36 -32.03
C SER A 161 13.21 -7.02 -31.33
N GLY A 162 14.14 -6.94 -30.38
CA GLY A 162 14.31 -5.77 -29.53
C GLY A 162 13.26 -5.68 -28.41
N ASP A 163 12.42 -6.70 -28.25
CA ASP A 163 11.40 -6.74 -27.20
C ASP A 163 11.91 -7.52 -25.98
N ALA A 164 11.70 -6.95 -24.81
CA ALA A 164 12.01 -7.59 -23.54
C ALA A 164 11.02 -8.74 -23.24
N ASP A 165 11.46 -9.98 -23.41
CA ASP A 165 10.72 -11.19 -23.02
C ASP A 165 11.49 -11.99 -21.97
N PHE A 166 10.93 -12.09 -20.76
CA PHE A 166 11.53 -12.86 -19.67
C PHE A 166 10.99 -14.29 -19.56
N GLY A 167 10.23 -14.77 -20.55
CA GLY A 167 9.75 -16.16 -20.60
C GLY A 167 9.02 -16.58 -19.32
N GLY A 168 9.56 -17.60 -18.65
CA GLY A 168 8.98 -18.18 -17.44
C GLY A 168 9.15 -17.38 -16.15
N CYS A 169 9.81 -16.21 -16.15
CA CYS A 169 10.10 -15.47 -14.93
C CYS A 169 8.84 -15.00 -14.18
N ALA A 170 8.85 -15.14 -12.86
CA ALA A 170 7.82 -14.54 -12.04
C ALA A 170 7.91 -13.00 -12.13
N PRO A 171 6.78 -12.26 -12.09
CA PRO A 171 6.80 -10.79 -12.13
C PRO A 171 7.71 -10.15 -11.08
N SER A 172 7.92 -10.81 -9.94
CA SER A 172 8.85 -10.32 -8.93
C SER A 172 10.31 -10.39 -9.29
N GLN A 173 10.69 -11.38 -10.07
CA GLN A 173 12.07 -11.56 -10.49
C GLN A 173 12.39 -10.56 -11.60
N ILE A 174 11.42 -10.27 -12.48
CA ILE A 174 11.51 -9.19 -13.47
C ILE A 174 11.67 -7.84 -12.75
N GLN A 175 10.83 -7.57 -11.74
CA GLN A 175 10.97 -6.37 -10.92
C GLN A 175 12.34 -6.29 -10.24
N GLN A 176 12.84 -7.40 -9.68
CA GLN A 176 14.17 -7.45 -9.08
C GLN A 176 15.27 -7.21 -10.12
N TYR A 177 15.17 -7.78 -11.31
CA TYR A 177 16.13 -7.55 -12.39
C TYR A 177 16.32 -6.05 -12.65
N TYR A 178 15.22 -5.34 -12.93
CA TYR A 178 15.27 -3.89 -13.14
C TYR A 178 15.67 -3.09 -11.88
N GLU A 179 15.34 -3.55 -10.67
CA GLU A 179 15.83 -2.89 -9.45
C GLU A 179 17.36 -3.00 -9.33
N LEU A 180 17.91 -4.21 -9.51
CA LEU A 180 19.31 -4.51 -9.23
C LEU A 180 20.26 -3.79 -10.19
N ILE A 181 19.95 -3.79 -11.50
CA ILE A 181 20.84 -3.22 -12.54
C ILE A 181 21.09 -1.71 -12.37
N GLY A 182 20.18 -1.01 -11.67
CA GLY A 182 20.36 0.40 -11.33
C GLY A 182 20.88 0.63 -9.93
N LYS A 183 20.35 -0.10 -8.93
CA LYS A 183 20.59 0.16 -7.50
C LYS A 183 22.01 -0.16 -7.03
N TYR A 184 22.63 -1.14 -7.67
CA TYR A 184 23.90 -1.67 -7.22
C TYR A 184 24.98 -1.46 -8.27
N ASP A 185 26.05 -0.77 -7.89
CA ASP A 185 27.19 -0.48 -8.76
C ASP A 185 27.85 -1.75 -9.31
N GLN A 186 27.59 -2.90 -8.69
CA GLN A 186 28.01 -4.22 -9.16
C GLN A 186 27.53 -4.55 -10.58
N TYR A 187 26.40 -3.99 -11.01
CA TYR A 187 25.84 -4.18 -12.35
C TYR A 187 26.26 -3.09 -13.35
N VAL A 188 27.15 -2.17 -12.93
CA VAL A 188 27.59 -1.05 -13.78
C VAL A 188 28.18 -1.54 -15.10
N ALA A 189 28.88 -2.68 -15.09
CA ALA A 189 29.52 -3.29 -16.26
C ALA A 189 28.56 -3.61 -17.42
N GLY A 190 27.25 -3.73 -17.16
CA GLY A 190 26.26 -3.95 -18.23
C GLY A 190 25.84 -2.68 -18.97
N TRP A 191 26.09 -1.49 -18.43
CA TRP A 191 25.72 -0.23 -19.07
C TRP A 191 26.67 0.13 -20.22
N ASP A 192 26.15 0.71 -21.30
CA ASP A 192 26.96 1.00 -22.50
C ASP A 192 27.85 2.27 -22.40
N ASP A 193 27.65 3.11 -21.37
CA ASP A 193 28.31 4.43 -21.20
C ASP A 193 29.33 4.44 -20.05
N LEU A 194 30.04 3.33 -19.88
CA LEU A 194 31.03 3.17 -18.82
C LEU A 194 32.22 4.12 -18.96
N VAL A 195 32.49 4.87 -17.89
CA VAL A 195 33.64 5.75 -17.78
C VAL A 195 34.40 5.52 -16.48
N ARG A 196 35.72 5.68 -16.53
CA ARG A 196 36.58 5.63 -15.33
C ARG A 196 36.52 6.95 -14.56
N HIS A 197 36.26 6.91 -13.25
CA HIS A 197 36.16 8.11 -12.41
C HIS A 197 37.38 9.03 -12.45
N SER A 198 38.59 8.46 -12.50
CA SER A 198 39.84 9.25 -12.43
C SER A 198 40.18 9.99 -13.72
N THR A 199 39.72 9.50 -14.88
CA THR A 199 40.13 10.03 -16.19
C THR A 199 38.96 10.50 -17.05
N GLY A 200 37.73 10.04 -16.78
CA GLY A 200 36.57 10.27 -17.64
C GLY A 200 36.62 9.52 -18.97
N ASN A 201 37.61 8.66 -19.19
CA ASN A 201 37.74 7.90 -20.42
C ASN A 201 36.75 6.74 -20.44
N ALA A 202 36.20 6.46 -21.62
CA ALA A 202 35.42 5.27 -21.88
C ALA A 202 36.25 4.00 -21.60
N VAL A 203 35.60 2.97 -21.05
CA VAL A 203 36.24 1.69 -20.74
C VAL A 203 35.38 0.52 -21.22
N ALA A 204 36.02 -0.61 -21.51
CA ALA A 204 35.31 -1.83 -21.80
C ALA A 204 34.71 -2.44 -20.51
N PRO A 205 33.57 -3.16 -20.60
CA PRO A 205 32.98 -3.87 -19.45
C PRO A 205 33.96 -4.75 -18.68
N THR A 206 34.87 -5.43 -19.38
CA THR A 206 35.87 -6.32 -18.78
C THR A 206 36.97 -5.60 -18.00
N GLU A 207 37.06 -4.27 -18.07
CA GLU A 207 38.07 -3.48 -17.34
C GLU A 207 37.59 -3.02 -15.95
N VAL A 208 36.33 -3.29 -15.59
CA VAL A 208 35.74 -2.88 -14.32
C VAL A 208 36.37 -3.67 -13.16
N ASP A 209 37.40 -3.10 -12.51
CA ASP A 209 38.15 -3.71 -11.42
C ASP A 209 37.53 -3.55 -10.02
N SER A 210 36.95 -2.39 -9.75
CA SER A 210 36.26 -2.04 -8.52
C SER A 210 35.14 -1.07 -8.87
N VAL A 211 33.96 -1.26 -8.27
CA VAL A 211 32.76 -0.49 -8.61
C VAL A 211 32.91 1.00 -8.31
N GLU A 212 33.80 1.34 -7.39
CA GLU A 212 34.15 2.71 -6.99
C GLU A 212 35.00 3.45 -8.03
N ASN A 213 35.57 2.74 -9.01
CA ASN A 213 36.43 3.31 -10.04
C ASN A 213 35.68 3.64 -11.34
N PHE A 214 34.41 3.22 -11.48
CA PHE A 214 33.64 3.40 -12.71
C PHE A 214 32.22 3.87 -12.42
N HIS A 215 31.69 4.67 -13.34
CA HIS A 215 30.28 5.06 -13.32
C HIS A 215 29.68 5.03 -14.73
N SER A 216 28.37 5.08 -14.75
CA SER A 216 27.53 5.27 -15.92
C SER A 216 26.55 6.39 -15.57
N GLU A 217 26.59 7.48 -16.33
CA GLU A 217 25.67 8.61 -16.16
C GLU A 217 24.23 8.18 -16.49
N ARG A 218 24.06 7.26 -17.44
CA ARG A 218 22.75 6.69 -17.77
C ARG A 218 22.19 5.86 -16.63
N ARG A 219 23.00 5.06 -15.94
CA ARG A 219 22.58 4.32 -14.74
C ARG A 219 22.09 5.26 -13.63
N LEU A 220 22.79 6.37 -13.41
CA LEU A 220 22.39 7.36 -12.40
C LEU A 220 21.03 7.98 -12.75
N ARG A 221 20.82 8.39 -14.01
CA ARG A 221 19.51 8.88 -14.49
C ARG A 221 18.41 7.83 -14.37
N TYR A 222 18.71 6.58 -14.74
CA TYR A 222 17.82 5.45 -14.58
C TYR A 222 17.40 5.25 -13.12
N GLU A 223 18.36 5.35 -12.20
CA GLU A 223 18.09 5.25 -10.76
C GLU A 223 17.20 6.39 -10.24
N ASP A 224 17.43 7.62 -10.70
CA ASP A 224 16.59 8.78 -10.35
C ASP A 224 15.13 8.59 -10.83
N GLN A 225 14.93 8.12 -12.06
CA GLN A 225 13.61 7.81 -12.61
C GLN A 225 12.93 6.67 -11.84
N ARG A 226 13.69 5.62 -11.51
CA ARG A 226 13.21 4.50 -10.70
C ARG A 226 12.79 4.95 -9.30
N ASP A 227 13.57 5.82 -8.65
CA ASP A 227 13.19 6.39 -7.37
C ASP A 227 11.93 7.26 -7.49
N GLU A 228 11.80 8.06 -8.56
CA GLU A 228 10.59 8.85 -8.79
C GLU A 228 9.33 7.99 -8.95
N SER A 229 9.41 6.94 -9.78
CA SER A 229 8.33 5.95 -9.93
C SER A 229 7.94 5.36 -8.57
N ASN A 230 8.93 4.88 -7.80
CA ASN A 230 8.71 4.33 -6.46
C ASN A 230 8.06 5.33 -5.50
N ARG A 231 8.42 6.61 -5.56
CA ARG A 231 7.79 7.66 -4.75
C ARG A 231 6.30 7.81 -5.09
N PHE A 232 5.93 7.79 -6.37
CA PHE A 232 4.52 7.86 -6.78
C PHE A 232 3.73 6.62 -6.37
N LEU A 233 4.26 5.43 -6.62
CA LEU A 233 3.61 4.17 -6.23
C LEU A 233 3.46 4.05 -4.71
N LYS A 234 4.45 4.51 -3.92
CA LYS A 234 4.37 4.56 -2.46
C LYS A 234 3.31 5.55 -1.95
N ARG A 235 3.17 6.70 -2.61
CA ARG A 235 2.08 7.65 -2.32
C ARG A 235 0.72 7.01 -2.62
N ALA A 236 0.57 6.34 -3.76
CA ALA A 236 -0.65 5.62 -4.12
C ALA A 236 -0.99 4.51 -3.10
N SER A 237 0.00 3.73 -2.68
CA SER A 237 -0.15 2.73 -1.61
C SER A 237 -0.62 3.36 -0.28
N THR A 238 -0.09 4.53 0.07
CA THR A 238 -0.55 5.29 1.25
C THR A 238 -2.01 5.73 1.11
N ILE A 239 -2.42 6.23 -0.06
CA ILE A 239 -3.82 6.59 -0.34
C ILE A 239 -4.75 5.38 -0.25
N SER A 240 -4.31 4.21 -0.69
CA SER A 240 -5.09 2.96 -0.57
C SER A 240 -5.46 2.67 0.90
N GLY A 241 -4.53 2.91 1.83
CA GLY A 241 -4.80 2.82 3.27
C GLY A 241 -5.81 3.86 3.76
N ILE A 242 -5.73 5.09 3.26
CA ILE A 242 -6.67 6.17 3.63
C ILE A 242 -8.08 5.89 3.09
N ILE A 243 -8.20 5.35 1.87
CA ILE A 243 -9.47 4.87 1.30
C ILE A 243 -10.10 3.82 2.23
N LEU A 244 -9.33 2.82 2.66
CA LEU A 244 -9.84 1.79 3.58
C LEU A 244 -10.35 2.40 4.89
N ILE A 245 -9.63 3.38 5.44
CA ILE A 245 -10.07 4.10 6.65
C ILE A 245 -11.38 4.85 6.39
N ASN A 246 -11.53 5.50 5.23
CA ASN A 246 -12.76 6.17 4.83
C ASN A 246 -13.95 5.21 4.78
N HIS A 247 -13.77 4.02 4.20
CA HIS A 247 -14.76 2.94 4.19
C HIS A 247 -15.19 2.53 5.60
N VAL A 248 -14.24 2.30 6.51
CA VAL A 248 -14.54 1.88 7.89
C VAL A 248 -15.29 2.97 8.64
N ILE A 249 -14.82 4.22 8.57
CA ILE A 249 -15.45 5.35 9.26
C ILE A 249 -16.86 5.57 8.73
N SER A 250 -17.05 5.55 7.41
CA SER A 250 -18.37 5.71 6.79
C SER A 250 -19.32 4.56 7.17
N ALA A 251 -18.87 3.30 7.14
CA ALA A 251 -19.70 2.17 7.54
C ALA A 251 -20.23 2.29 8.97
N ILE A 252 -19.34 2.62 9.91
CA ILE A 252 -19.70 2.83 11.32
C ILE A 252 -20.66 4.03 11.46
N ASP A 253 -20.39 5.12 10.75
CA ASP A 253 -21.23 6.30 10.80
C ASP A 253 -22.64 6.05 10.26
N ALA A 254 -22.76 5.41 9.10
CA ALA A 254 -24.02 5.00 8.52
C ALA A 254 -24.87 4.15 9.47
N ALA A 255 -24.26 3.17 10.15
CA ALA A 255 -24.93 2.32 11.12
C ALA A 255 -25.49 3.14 12.30
N ARG A 256 -24.68 4.08 12.82
CA ARG A 256 -25.04 4.97 13.93
C ARG A 256 -26.15 5.92 13.54
N VAL A 257 -26.06 6.57 12.38
CA VAL A 257 -27.10 7.47 11.85
C VAL A 257 -28.42 6.72 11.68
N ALA A 258 -28.39 5.51 11.12
CA ALA A 258 -29.58 4.67 10.99
C ALA A 258 -30.19 4.32 12.35
N ARG A 259 -29.38 3.93 13.34
CA ARG A 259 -29.84 3.58 14.69
C ARG A 259 -30.46 4.78 15.41
N ALA A 260 -29.77 5.91 15.38
CA ALA A 260 -30.23 7.12 16.05
C ALA A 260 -31.54 7.65 15.43
N ARG A 261 -31.69 7.60 14.11
CA ARG A 261 -32.95 7.96 13.45
C ARG A 261 -34.08 6.96 13.73
N ALA A 262 -33.77 5.67 13.82
CA ALA A 262 -34.75 4.68 14.27
C ALA A 262 -35.23 4.96 15.71
N ALA A 263 -34.36 5.52 16.56
CA ALA A 263 -34.68 5.99 17.90
C ALA A 263 -35.33 7.39 17.95
N GLY A 264 -35.68 7.98 16.81
CA GLY A 264 -36.39 9.27 16.74
C GLY A 264 -35.50 10.52 16.77
N ALA A 265 -34.17 10.38 16.70
CA ALA A 265 -33.26 11.53 16.66
C ALA A 265 -33.41 12.34 15.36
N ASP A 266 -33.45 13.66 15.49
CA ASP A 266 -33.46 14.61 14.37
C ASP A 266 -32.04 14.91 13.84
N GLU A 267 -31.94 15.59 12.69
CA GLU A 267 -30.64 15.93 12.10
C GLU A 267 -29.79 16.85 13.00
N ALA A 268 -30.43 17.72 13.79
CA ALA A 268 -29.76 18.68 14.66
C ALA A 268 -29.11 17.99 15.89
N SER A 269 -29.74 16.97 16.46
CA SER A 269 -29.16 16.14 17.52
C SER A 269 -28.02 15.26 17.00
N LEU A 270 -28.15 14.67 15.81
CA LEU A 270 -27.07 13.91 15.16
C LEU A 270 -25.82 14.75 14.92
N ARG A 271 -26.00 15.99 14.45
CA ARG A 271 -24.88 16.92 14.18
C ARG A 271 -24.19 17.38 15.47
N ARG A 272 -24.89 17.47 16.60
CA ARG A 272 -24.30 17.79 17.91
C ARG A 272 -23.48 16.64 18.48
N ARG A 273 -23.91 15.39 18.27
CA ARG A 273 -23.28 14.17 18.79
C ARG A 273 -22.05 13.71 18.02
N THR A 274 -21.82 14.22 16.80
CA THR A 274 -20.65 13.84 16.00
C THR A 274 -19.66 15.00 15.92
N ARG A 275 -18.53 14.89 16.60
CA ARG A 275 -17.37 15.76 16.41
C ARG A 275 -16.16 14.88 16.08
N LEU A 276 -15.60 15.07 14.89
CA LEU A 276 -14.36 14.41 14.48
C LEU A 276 -13.19 15.28 14.95
N ALA A 277 -12.31 14.74 15.79
CA ALA A 277 -11.06 15.39 16.16
C ALA A 277 -9.91 14.67 15.46
N LEU A 278 -9.30 15.33 14.48
CA LEU A 278 -8.06 14.85 13.87
C LEU A 278 -6.90 15.53 14.57
N VAL A 279 -6.18 14.79 15.42
CA VAL A 279 -4.97 15.29 16.09
C VAL A 279 -3.75 14.76 15.35
N MET A 280 -3.15 15.61 14.51
CA MET A 280 -1.85 15.32 13.91
C MET A 280 -0.75 15.79 14.85
N GLN A 281 -0.01 14.84 15.43
CA GLN A 281 1.21 15.15 16.19
C GLN A 281 2.36 15.44 15.20
N PRO A 282 3.22 16.45 15.47
CA PRO A 282 4.38 16.72 14.62
C PRO A 282 5.31 15.50 14.56
N TRP A 283 5.94 15.31 13.40
CA TRP A 283 6.82 14.18 13.13
C TRP A 283 8.05 14.20 14.05
N VAL A 284 8.14 13.22 14.94
CA VAL A 284 9.33 12.96 15.78
C VAL A 284 9.89 11.60 15.37
N ARG A 285 11.20 11.56 15.07
CA ARG A 285 11.93 10.34 14.67
C ARG A 285 11.66 9.21 15.67
N GLY A 286 11.17 8.06 15.21
CA GLY A 286 11.01 6.84 16.03
C GLY A 286 9.60 6.53 16.56
N ARG A 287 8.55 7.29 16.20
CA ARG A 287 7.15 6.92 16.49
C ARG A 287 6.33 6.89 15.21
N VAL A 288 5.51 5.85 15.03
CA VAL A 288 4.50 5.77 13.96
C VAL A 288 3.41 6.81 14.25
N PRO A 289 3.22 7.84 13.43
CA PRO A 289 2.13 8.78 13.63
C PRO A 289 0.89 8.26 12.90
N MET A 290 -0.10 7.79 13.66
CA MET A 290 -1.50 8.18 13.49
C MET A 290 -2.37 7.50 14.55
N LEU A 291 -3.00 8.29 15.40
CA LEU A 291 -4.16 7.86 16.16
C LEU A 291 -5.34 8.73 15.71
N VAL A 292 -6.19 8.18 14.86
CA VAL A 292 -7.50 8.78 14.56
C VAL A 292 -8.40 8.45 15.75
N ALA A 293 -8.45 9.33 16.73
CA ALA A 293 -9.36 9.18 17.86
C ALA A 293 -10.76 9.67 17.46
N TYR A 294 -11.60 8.73 17.04
CA TYR A 294 -13.04 8.97 16.98
C TYR A 294 -13.60 8.81 18.41
N LYS A 295 -13.95 9.92 19.06
CA LYS A 295 -14.64 9.89 20.36
C LYS A 295 -16.08 10.38 20.22
N PRO A 296 -17.09 9.50 20.32
CA PRO A 296 -18.44 9.96 20.60
C PRO A 296 -18.47 10.43 22.07
N LEU A 297 -19.06 11.59 22.32
CA LEU A 297 -19.45 11.99 23.68
C LEU A 297 -20.97 11.79 23.79
N ASP A 298 -21.38 11.24 24.93
CA ASP A 298 -22.77 10.92 25.30
C ASP A 298 -23.70 12.15 25.27
#